data_AF-P94262-F1
#
_entry.id   AF-P94262-F1
#
_cell.length_a   1.000
_cell.length_b   1.000
_cell.length_c   1.000
_cell.angle_alpha   90.00
_cell.angle_beta   90.00
_cell.angle_gamma   90.00
#
_symmetry.space_group_name_H-M   'P 1'
#
loop_
_entity.id
_entity.type
_entity.pdbx_description
1 polymer ?
#
loop_
_entity_poly.entity_id
_entity_poly.type
_entity_poly.pdbx_seq_one_letter_code
_entity_poly.pdbx_strand_id
1 'polypeptide(L)'
;IACKQNVSSLDEKNSVSVDVPGGIKVLASKEKNKEGKYDLRATVDKIELKGTSDKNNGSGVLEGVKADKSKVKLTVADDLS
;
A
#
# COMPACT_ATOMS: atom_id res chain seq x y z
N ILE A 1 13.93 -12.85 -17.00
CA ILE A 1 13.73 -11.58 -16.26
C ILE A 1 13.27 -11.95 -14.87
N ALA A 2 14.15 -11.85 -13.88
CA ALA A 2 13.81 -12.17 -12.50
C ALA A 2 12.83 -11.11 -12.00
N CYS A 3 11.61 -11.50 -11.64
CA CYS A 3 10.75 -10.70 -10.78
C CYS A 3 11.52 -10.54 -9.46
N LYS A 4 12.28 -9.44 -9.37
CA LYS A 4 12.96 -9.00 -8.17
C LYS A 4 11.86 -8.63 -7.19
N GLN A 5 11.32 -9.63 -6.50
CA GLN A 5 10.49 -9.45 -5.33
C GLN A 5 11.40 -8.84 -4.26
N ASN A 6 11.67 -7.55 -4.40
CA ASN A 6 12.08 -6.72 -3.28
C ASN A 6 10.84 -6.57 -2.42
N VAL A 7 10.52 -7.63 -1.68
CA VAL A 7 9.56 -7.54 -0.59
C VAL A 7 10.29 -6.75 0.48
N SER A 8 10.21 -5.42 0.39
CA SER A 8 10.38 -4.58 1.57
C SER A 8 9.36 -5.14 2.55
N SER A 9 9.81 -5.93 3.52
CA SER A 9 8.93 -6.43 4.57
C SER A 9 8.40 -5.20 5.28
N LEU A 10 7.18 -4.80 4.92
CA LEU A 10 6.48 -3.73 5.61
C LEU A 10 6.06 -4.31 6.96
N ASP A 11 6.97 -4.27 7.92
CA ASP A 11 6.72 -4.70 9.28
C ASP A 11 5.77 -3.68 9.94
N GLU A 12 4.79 -4.17 10.70
CA GLU A 12 3.86 -3.30 11.46
C GLU A 12 4.58 -2.31 12.39
N LYS A 13 5.83 -2.60 12.77
CA LYS A 13 6.65 -1.69 13.59
C LYS A 13 7.28 -0.55 12.79
N ASN A 14 7.59 -0.76 11.50
CA ASN A 14 8.17 0.25 10.62
C ASN A 14 7.15 0.89 9.67
N SER A 15 5.86 0.71 9.94
CA SER A 15 4.78 1.31 9.18
C SER A 15 3.88 2.17 10.06
N VAL A 16 3.17 3.09 9.41
CA VAL A 16 2.13 3.94 9.96
C VAL A 16 0.81 3.41 9.43
N SER A 17 -0.11 3.06 10.33
CA SER A 17 -1.47 2.71 9.92
C SER A 17 -2.30 3.98 9.77
N VAL A 18 -3.00 4.08 8.65
CA VAL A 18 -3.90 5.15 8.28
C VAL A 18 -5.26 4.52 8.03
N ASP A 19 -6.26 5.01 8.76
CA ASP A 19 -7.64 4.62 8.52
C ASP A 19 -8.18 5.47 7.37
N VAL A 20 -8.68 4.82 6.34
CA VAL A 20 -9.27 5.52 5.18
C VAL A 20 -10.77 5.22 5.11
N PRO A 21 -11.58 6.12 4.53
CA PRO A 21 -13.01 5.91 4.36
C PRO A 21 -13.29 4.56 3.69
N GLY A 22 -14.32 3.86 4.19
CA GLY A 22 -14.62 2.48 3.82
C GLY A 22 -14.09 1.43 4.81
N GLY A 23 -13.52 1.85 5.95
CA GLY A 23 -13.04 0.95 7.01
C GLY A 23 -11.80 0.17 6.59
N ILE A 24 -11.05 0.69 5.60
CA ILE A 24 -9.84 0.06 5.09
C ILE A 24 -8.67 0.64 5.88
N LYS A 25 -7.77 -0.23 6.34
CA LYS A 25 -6.50 0.19 6.94
C LYS A 25 -5.39 0.12 5.91
N VAL A 26 -4.74 1.25 5.70
CA VAL A 26 -3.56 1.39 4.86
C VAL A 26 -2.34 1.51 5.75
N LEU A 27 -1.37 0.64 5.56
CA LEU A 27 -0.06 0.69 6.19
C LEU A 27 0.92 1.39 5.24
N ALA A 28 1.51 2.49 5.67
CA ALA A 28 2.53 3.22 4.94
C ALA A 28 3.90 3.04 5.60
N SER A 29 4.98 2.83 4.85
CA SER A 29 6.34 2.80 5.43
C SER A 29 6.65 4.11 6.15
N LYS A 30 7.40 4.04 7.26
CA LYS A 30 8.01 5.23 7.87
C LYS A 30 9.21 5.73 7.08
N GLU A 31 9.89 4.84 6.38
CA GLU A 31 11.07 5.12 5.59
C GLU A 31 10.80 4.97 4.10
N LYS A 32 11.58 5.70 3.30
CA LYS A 32 11.53 5.60 1.85
C LYS A 32 12.28 4.33 1.39
N ASN A 33 11.70 3.66 0.42
CA ASN A 33 12.30 2.54 -0.28
C ASN A 33 13.47 3.00 -1.17
N LYS A 34 14.08 2.05 -1.90
CA LYS A 34 15.23 2.34 -2.78
C LYS A 34 14.91 3.33 -3.91
N GLU A 35 13.63 3.53 -4.23
CA GLU A 35 13.17 4.51 -5.24
C GLU A 35 12.89 5.88 -4.63
N GLY A 36 13.08 6.06 -3.32
CA GLY A 36 12.77 7.32 -2.63
C GLY A 36 11.28 7.52 -2.36
N LYS A 37 10.47 6.46 -2.45
CA LYS A 37 9.02 6.45 -2.20
C LYS A 37 8.67 5.63 -0.96
N TYR A 38 7.55 5.92 -0.33
CA TYR A 38 7.00 5.13 0.77
C TYR A 38 6.23 3.93 0.22
N ASP A 39 6.50 2.73 0.73
CA ASP A 39 5.71 1.55 0.37
C ASP A 39 4.35 1.61 1.09
N LEU A 40 3.28 1.31 0.38
CA LEU A 40 1.92 1.25 0.89
C LEU A 40 1.40 -0.18 0.80
N ARG A 41 0.69 -0.62 1.83
CA ARG A 41 -0.02 -1.90 1.88
C ARG A 41 -1.41 -1.70 2.44
N ALA A 42 -2.42 -2.27 1.81
CA ALA A 42 -3.76 -2.31 2.37
C ALA A 42 -4.32 -3.72 2.25
N THR A 43 -5.22 -4.07 3.16
CA THR A 43 -5.95 -5.35 3.10
C THR A 43 -7.42 -5.05 2.87
N VAL A 44 -7.94 -5.48 1.72
CA VAL A 44 -9.35 -5.31 1.33
C VAL A 44 -9.90 -6.70 1.03
N ASP A 45 -10.95 -7.13 1.73
CA ASP A 45 -11.56 -8.46 1.50
C ASP A 45 -10.54 -9.63 1.52
N LYS A 46 -9.58 -9.59 2.46
CA LYS A 46 -8.47 -10.56 2.57
C LYS A 46 -7.51 -10.57 1.37
N ILE A 47 -7.59 -9.56 0.50
CA ILE A 47 -6.66 -9.34 -0.60
C ILE A 47 -5.66 -8.27 -0.17
N GLU A 48 -4.39 -8.59 -0.31
CA GLU A 48 -3.30 -7.65 -0.06
C GLU A 48 -3.08 -6.77 -1.31
N LEU A 49 -3.35 -5.48 -1.17
CA LEU A 49 -3.05 -4.45 -2.16
C LEU A 49 -1.71 -3.82 -1.79
N LYS A 50 -0.85 -3.60 -2.79
CA LYS A 50 0.47 -2.96 -2.61
C LYS A 50 0.59 -1.77 -3.53
N GLY A 51 1.27 -0.75 -3.06
CA GLY A 51 1.54 0.46 -3.82
C GLY A 51 2.80 1.14 -3.35
N THR A 52 3.19 2.19 -4.05
CA THR A 52 4.22 3.12 -3.58
C THR A 52 3.68 4.54 -3.69
N SER A 53 4.10 5.41 -2.79
CA SER A 53 3.66 6.80 -2.76
C SER A 53 4.80 7.74 -2.42
N ASP A 54 4.72 8.96 -2.89
CA ASP A 54 5.67 10.01 -2.56
C ASP A 54 5.48 10.53 -1.13
N LYS A 55 4.32 10.24 -0.51
CA LYS A 55 3.94 10.69 0.84
C LYS A 55 3.73 9.51 1.80
N ASN A 56 3.95 9.76 3.08
CA ASN A 56 3.77 8.79 4.17
C ASN A 56 2.38 8.89 4.85
N ASN A 57 1.46 9.70 4.31
CA ASN A 57 0.10 9.87 4.81
C ASN A 57 -0.85 8.75 4.36
N GLY A 58 -0.35 7.71 3.68
CA GLY A 58 -1.17 6.64 3.14
C GLY A 58 -1.91 7.00 1.84
N SER A 59 -1.79 8.24 1.34
CA SER A 59 -2.34 8.64 0.04
C SER A 59 -1.55 8.00 -1.08
N GLY A 60 -2.22 7.66 -2.18
CA GLY A 60 -1.57 7.01 -3.32
C GLY A 60 -2.45 5.96 -3.98
N VAL A 61 -1.82 5.15 -4.83
CA VAL A 61 -2.49 4.09 -5.59
C VAL A 61 -1.95 2.75 -5.12
N LEU A 62 -2.87 1.88 -4.69
CA LEU A 62 -2.57 0.50 -4.35
C LEU A 62 -3.25 -0.42 -5.36
N GLU A 63 -2.52 -1.41 -5.83
CA GLU A 63 -3.00 -2.40 -6.78
C GLU A 63 -2.83 -3.80 -6.19
N GLY A 64 -3.75 -4.69 -6.54
CA GLY A 64 -3.65 -6.09 -6.15
C GLY A 64 -4.44 -6.97 -7.10
N VAL A 65 -4.17 -8.26 -7.01
CA VAL A 65 -4.81 -9.28 -7.85
C VAL A 65 -5.52 -10.25 -6.93
N LYS A 66 -6.82 -10.42 -7.14
CA LYS A 66 -7.62 -11.42 -6.42
C LYS A 66 -7.24 -12.82 -6.87
N ALA A 67 -7.64 -13.83 -6.10
CA ALA A 67 -7.52 -15.24 -6.49
C ALA A 67 -8.21 -15.54 -7.85
N ASP A 68 -9.28 -14.81 -8.16
CA ASP A 68 -10.02 -14.86 -9.42
C ASP A 68 -9.27 -14.23 -10.62
N LYS A 69 -8.01 -13.80 -10.45
CA LYS A 69 -7.23 -13.01 -11.44
C LYS A 69 -7.78 -11.61 -11.73
N SER A 70 -8.92 -11.26 -11.15
CA SER A 70 -9.47 -9.91 -11.13
C SER A 70 -8.49 -8.92 -10.49
N LYS A 71 -8.23 -7.80 -11.17
CA LYS A 71 -7.38 -6.71 -10.65
C LYS A 71 -8.23 -5.75 -9.82
N VAL A 72 -7.68 -5.34 -8.69
CA VAL A 72 -8.28 -4.32 -7.81
C VAL A 72 -7.31 -3.17 -7.73
N LYS A 73 -7.87 -1.96 -7.87
CA LYS A 73 -7.14 -0.71 -7.69
C LYS A 73 -7.85 0.09 -6.62
N LEU A 74 -7.13 0.41 -5.56
CA LEU A 74 -7.56 1.34 -4.51
C LEU A 74 -6.79 2.63 -4.71
N THR A 75 -7.50 3.74 -4.85
CA THR A 75 -6.89 5.08 -4.93
C THR A 75 -7.29 5.84 -3.68
N VAL A 76 -6.30 6.12 -2.84
CA VAL A 76 -6.45 6.92 -1.63
C VAL A 76 -6.11 8.34 -2.01
N ALA A 77 -7.11 9.22 -1.97
CA ALA A 77 -6.93 10.63 -2.22
C ALA A 77 -5.95 11.25 -1.20
N ASP A 78 -5.27 12.32 -1.60
CA ASP A 78 -4.43 13.07 -0.67
C ASP A 78 -5.25 13.87 0.34
N ASP A 79 -6.43 14.30 -0.10
CA ASP A 79 -7.46 14.93 0.71
C ASP A 79 -8.30 13.82 1.33
N LEU A 80 -7.95 13.43 2.57
CA LEU A 80 -8.66 12.41 3.36
C LEU A 80 -9.98 12.93 3.95
N SER A 81 -10.60 13.91 3.29
CA SER A 81 -11.81 14.63 3.70
C SER A 81 -13.10 13.87 3.41
#